data_AF-W2W9D2-F1
#
_entry.id   AF-W2W9D2-F1
#
_cell.length_a   1.000
_cell.length_b   1.000
_cell.length_c   1.000
_cell.angle_alpha   90.00
_cell.angle_beta   90.00
_cell.angle_gamma   90.00
#
_symmetry.space_group_name_H-M   'P 1'
#
loop_
_entity.id
_entity.type
_entity.pdbx_description
1 polymer ?
#
loop_
_entity_poly.entity_id
_entity_poly.type
_entity_poly.pdbx_seq_one_letter_code
_entity_poly.pdbx_strand_id
1 'polypeptide(L)'
;MHVFCNVNCCSYEGKCGNGLKKSSKVFLGRNRRTGRLCVVVGEDIQAGEVLGQYLGLMEHVSVSRADRPRNGGYRLVMKQRPEKPSYPVCVAINAEDLGGLMRLLNHSCRPVTEFVSDR
;
A
#
# COMPACT_ATOMS: atom_id res chain seq x y z
N MET A 1 -14.60 9.49 -2.76
CA MET A 1 -14.60 8.57 -1.61
C MET A 1 -14.81 7.18 -2.19
N HIS A 2 -13.81 6.30 -2.15
CA HIS A 2 -13.92 4.95 -2.71
C HIS A 2 -14.13 3.95 -1.58
N VAL A 3 -15.36 3.81 -1.10
CA VAL A 3 -15.66 2.83 -0.07
C VAL A 3 -15.84 1.47 -0.74
N PHE A 4 -14.92 0.54 -0.49
CA PHE A 4 -15.02 -0.82 -0.99
C PHE A 4 -15.84 -1.72 -0.06
N CYS A 5 -16.60 -2.63 -0.64
CA CYS A 5 -17.30 -3.67 0.09
C CYS A 5 -16.31 -4.68 0.68
N ASN A 6 -16.59 -5.13 1.91
CA ASN A 6 -15.85 -6.20 2.58
C ASN A 6 -16.82 -7.23 3.18
N VAL A 7 -16.28 -8.27 3.83
CA VAL A 7 -17.06 -9.36 4.42
C VAL A 7 -18.08 -8.91 5.47
N ASN A 8 -17.85 -7.77 6.13
CA ASN A 8 -18.70 -7.28 7.20
C ASN A 8 -19.89 -6.45 6.68
N CYS A 9 -19.84 -5.94 5.46
CA CYS A 9 -20.85 -5.01 4.92
C CYS A 9 -21.50 -5.47 3.61
N CYS A 10 -21.17 -6.65 3.11
CA CYS A 10 -21.65 -7.14 1.82
C CYS A 10 -22.20 -8.56 1.93
N SER A 11 -23.45 -8.76 1.52
CA SER A 11 -24.11 -10.08 1.49
C SER A 11 -23.39 -11.12 0.61
N TYR A 12 -22.52 -10.67 -0.28
CA TYR A 12 -21.65 -11.51 -1.12
C TYR A 12 -20.23 -11.67 -0.54
N GLU A 13 -20.04 -11.46 0.76
CA GLU A 13 -18.73 -11.58 1.45
C GLU A 13 -17.64 -10.67 0.86
N GLY A 14 -18.02 -9.51 0.32
CA GLY A 14 -17.08 -8.61 -0.36
C GLY A 14 -16.65 -9.08 -1.75
N LYS A 15 -17.30 -10.09 -2.35
CA LYS A 15 -17.05 -10.56 -3.72
C LYS A 15 -17.90 -9.83 -4.79
N CYS A 16 -18.63 -8.79 -4.41
CA CYS A 16 -19.39 -7.97 -5.37
C CYS A 16 -18.44 -7.11 -6.23
N GLY A 17 -18.97 -6.46 -7.27
CA GLY A 17 -18.17 -5.59 -8.15
C GLY A 17 -17.52 -4.39 -7.46
N ASN A 18 -17.96 -4.01 -6.25
CA ASN A 18 -17.36 -2.98 -5.42
C ASN A 18 -16.40 -3.56 -4.35
N GLY A 19 -16.09 -4.85 -4.42
CA GLY A 19 -15.13 -5.51 -3.53
C GLY A 19 -13.69 -5.22 -3.93
N LEU A 20 -12.81 -5.05 -2.94
CA LEU A 20 -11.39 -4.83 -3.21
C LEU A 20 -10.71 -6.17 -3.57
N LYS A 21 -10.34 -6.34 -4.84
CA LYS A 21 -9.66 -7.54 -5.34
C LYS A 21 -8.19 -7.24 -5.66
N LYS A 22 -7.28 -8.12 -5.24
CA LYS A 22 -5.89 -8.09 -5.68
C LYS A 22 -5.81 -8.41 -7.18
N SER A 23 -5.09 -7.60 -7.96
CA SER A 23 -4.90 -7.87 -9.39
C SER A 23 -4.06 -9.15 -9.57
N SER A 24 -4.49 -10.00 -10.51
CA SER A 24 -3.74 -11.18 -10.95
C SER A 24 -2.66 -10.85 -11.97
N LYS A 25 -2.59 -9.60 -12.44
CA LYS A 25 -1.69 -9.16 -13.52
C LYS A 25 -0.30 -8.75 -13.04
N VAL A 26 -0.05 -8.77 -11.73
CA VAL A 26 1.20 -8.32 -11.12
C VAL A 26 1.96 -9.46 -10.47
N PHE A 27 3.27 -9.51 -10.72
CA PHE A 27 4.14 -10.63 -10.34
C PHE A 27 5.42 -10.12 -9.70
N LEU A 28 6.11 -11.03 -9.00
CA LEU A 28 7.44 -10.77 -8.47
C LEU A 28 8.49 -11.04 -9.54
N GLY A 29 9.25 -10.01 -9.89
CA GLY A 29 10.41 -10.09 -10.76
C GLY A 29 11.71 -9.87 -10.00
N ARG A 30 12.82 -10.23 -10.63
CA ARG A 30 14.17 -9.90 -10.15
C ARG A 30 14.92 -9.14 -11.23
N ASN A 31 15.40 -7.96 -10.90
CA ASN A 31 16.20 -7.17 -11.82
C ASN A 31 17.54 -7.85 -12.07
N ARG A 32 17.83 -8.26 -13.32
CA ARG A 32 19.06 -9.00 -13.66
C ARG A 32 20.34 -8.19 -13.43
N ARG A 33 20.28 -6.86 -13.49
CA ARG A 33 21.44 -5.98 -13.29
C ARG A 33 21.73 -5.74 -11.81
N THR A 34 20.71 -5.48 -11.01
CA THR A 34 20.88 -5.08 -9.60
C THR A 34 20.62 -6.21 -8.61
N GLY A 35 20.06 -7.34 -9.06
CA GLY A 35 19.64 -8.45 -8.23
C GLY A 35 18.44 -8.15 -7.33
N ARG A 36 17.92 -6.92 -7.33
CA ARG A 36 16.81 -6.47 -6.47
C ARG A 36 15.49 -7.04 -6.96
N LEU A 37 14.61 -7.32 -6.01
CA LEU A 37 13.23 -7.68 -6.30
C LEU A 37 12.45 -6.47 -6.82
N CYS A 38 11.46 -6.72 -7.67
CA CYS A 38 10.56 -5.70 -8.19
C CYS A 38 9.18 -6.30 -8.45
N VAL A 39 8.15 -5.47 -8.47
CA VAL A 39 6.85 -5.86 -9.03
C VAL A 39 6.88 -5.59 -10.53
N VAL A 40 6.45 -6.59 -11.31
CA VAL A 40 6.33 -6.50 -12.77
C VAL A 40 4.91 -6.84 -13.19
N VAL A 41 4.55 -6.39 -14.37
CA VAL A 41 3.23 -6.57 -14.95
C VAL A 41 3.32 -7.70 -15.98
N GLY A 42 2.39 -8.64 -15.96
CA GLY A 42 2.31 -9.73 -16.94
C GLY A 42 1.24 -9.53 -18.02
N GLU A 43 0.32 -8.57 -17.83
CA GLU A 43 -0.79 -8.27 -18.74
C GLU A 43 -1.11 -6.77 -18.71
N ASP A 44 -1.75 -6.25 -19.74
CA ASP A 44 -2.10 -4.82 -19.79
C ASP A 44 -2.99 -4.40 -18.60
N ILE A 45 -2.55 -3.33 -17.93
CA ILE A 45 -3.25 -2.69 -16.82
C ILE A 45 -3.96 -1.45 -17.37
N GLN A 46 -5.27 -1.38 -17.15
CA GLN A 46 -6.06 -0.22 -17.55
C GLN A 46 -5.93 0.89 -16.51
N ALA A 47 -6.10 2.15 -16.94
CA ALA A 47 -6.11 3.28 -16.04
C ALA A 47 -7.23 3.14 -14.99
N GLY A 48 -6.89 3.33 -13.72
CA GLY A 48 -7.82 3.18 -12.59
C GLY A 48 -7.95 1.74 -12.06
N GLU A 49 -7.28 0.75 -12.66
CA GLU A 49 -7.28 -0.62 -12.12
C GLU A 49 -6.52 -0.69 -10.79
N VAL A 50 -7.13 -1.34 -9.79
CA VAL A 50 -6.51 -1.56 -8.48
C VAL A 50 -5.54 -2.74 -8.56
N LEU A 51 -4.26 -2.49 -8.25
CA LEU A 51 -3.22 -3.53 -8.30
C LEU A 51 -3.18 -4.38 -7.02
N GLY A 52 -3.39 -3.74 -5.88
CA GLY A 52 -3.37 -4.40 -4.58
C GLY A 52 -3.12 -3.42 -3.45
N GLN A 53 -3.13 -3.96 -2.22
CA GLN A 53 -2.95 -3.19 -1.01
C GLN A 53 -1.48 -3.20 -0.55
N TYR A 54 -1.03 -2.08 0.01
CA TYR A 54 0.23 -2.02 0.74
C TYR A 54 0.00 -2.49 2.18
N LEU A 55 0.27 -3.77 2.43
CA LEU A 55 0.00 -4.40 3.72
C LEU A 55 1.26 -4.44 4.60
N GLY A 56 1.06 -4.32 5.90
CA GLY A 56 2.08 -4.46 6.94
C GLY A 56 1.53 -4.13 8.33
N LEU A 57 2.41 -4.02 9.32
CA LEU A 57 2.02 -3.63 10.67
C LEU A 57 1.64 -2.16 10.70
N MET A 58 0.47 -1.82 11.25
CA MET A 58 0.11 -0.43 11.53
C MET A 58 0.78 0.03 12.82
N GLU A 59 1.47 1.16 12.77
CA GLU A 59 2.19 1.74 13.90
C GLU A 59 1.99 3.26 13.98
N HIS A 60 2.17 3.81 15.19
CA HIS A 60 2.23 5.26 15.38
C HIS A 60 3.66 5.75 15.19
N VAL A 61 3.82 6.83 14.42
CA VAL A 61 5.10 7.52 14.24
C VAL A 61 4.93 9.00 14.54
N SER A 62 6.01 9.68 14.93
CA SER A 62 5.98 11.12 15.16
C SER A 62 5.54 11.90 13.92
N VAL A 63 4.77 12.98 14.10
CA VAL A 63 4.52 13.95 13.01
C VAL A 63 5.82 14.62 12.55
N SER A 64 6.76 14.84 13.48
CA SER A 64 8.09 15.39 13.20
C SER A 64 8.91 14.35 12.48
N ARG A 65 9.45 14.70 11.31
CA ARG A 65 10.28 13.78 10.52
C ARG A 65 11.60 13.44 11.20
N ALA A 66 12.12 14.35 12.03
CA ALA A 66 13.38 14.16 12.74
C ALA A 66 13.28 13.06 13.80
N ASP A 67 12.09 12.89 14.40
CA ASP A 67 11.85 11.94 15.49
C ASP A 67 11.30 10.60 15.00
N ARG A 68 11.24 10.39 13.67
CA ARG A 68 10.76 9.13 13.11
C ARG A 68 11.87 8.07 13.11
N PRO A 69 11.51 6.80 13.33
CA PRO A 69 12.43 5.69 13.05
C PRO A 69 12.93 5.76 11.61
N ARG A 70 14.21 5.43 11.41
CA ARG A 70 14.80 5.37 10.08
C ARG A 70 13.99 4.42 9.20
N ASN A 71 13.65 4.86 7.99
CA ASN A 71 12.94 4.01 7.04
C ASN A 71 13.94 3.08 6.32
N GLY A 72 13.83 1.77 6.57
CA GLY A 72 14.58 0.73 5.87
C GLY A 72 14.15 0.53 4.40
N GLY A 73 13.08 1.21 3.97
CA GLY A 73 12.52 1.16 2.61
C GLY A 73 11.10 0.61 2.55
N TYR A 74 10.56 0.11 3.66
CA TYR A 74 9.27 -0.59 3.73
C TYR A 74 8.21 0.13 4.58
N ARG A 75 8.47 1.36 5.01
CA ARG A 75 7.54 2.15 5.81
C ARG A 75 6.79 3.15 4.94
N LEU A 76 5.47 3.05 4.92
CA LEU A 76 4.56 3.97 4.24
C LEU A 76 3.80 4.80 5.26
N VAL A 77 4.12 6.09 5.38
CA VAL A 77 3.41 7.00 6.29
C VAL A 77 2.10 7.45 5.62
N MET A 78 0.98 7.26 6.31
CA MET A 78 -0.32 7.67 5.82
C MET A 78 -0.43 9.19 5.75
N LYS A 79 -1.06 9.70 4.68
CA LYS A 79 -1.35 11.13 4.53
C LYS A 79 -2.49 11.58 5.46
N GLN A 80 -3.44 10.69 5.73
CA GLN A 80 -4.52 10.94 6.68
C GLN A 80 -3.97 11.02 8.09
N ARG A 81 -4.41 12.02 8.83
CA ARG A 81 -4.08 12.18 10.24
C ARG A 81 -5.24 11.69 11.09
N PRO A 82 -4.96 11.17 12.30
CA PRO A 82 -6.01 10.97 13.27
C PRO A 82 -6.73 12.30 13.52
N GLU A 83 -8.05 12.28 13.65
CA GLU A 83 -8.85 13.50 13.81
C GLU A 83 -8.58 14.20 15.15
N LYS A 84 -8.38 13.41 16.22
CA LYS A 84 -8.15 13.90 17.59
C LYS A 84 -7.06 13.08 18.28
N PRO A 85 -5.78 13.24 17.89
CA PRO A 85 -4.73 12.47 18.50
C PRO A 85 -4.36 13.07 19.87
N SER A 86 -4.22 12.22 20.89
CA SER A 86 -3.77 12.65 22.23
C SER A 86 -2.32 13.15 22.25
N TYR A 87 -1.52 12.79 21.23
CA TYR A 87 -0.11 13.15 21.05
C TYR A 87 0.17 13.46 19.57
N PRO A 88 1.22 14.20 19.21
CA PRO A 88 1.50 14.57 17.83
C PRO A 88 2.02 13.37 16.99
N VAL A 89 1.10 12.50 16.56
CA VAL A 89 1.39 11.26 15.82
C VAL A 89 0.73 11.20 14.43
N CYS A 90 1.34 10.42 13.54
CA CYS A 90 0.77 9.91 12.30
C CYS A 90 0.68 8.38 12.38
N VAL A 91 -0.14 7.79 11.52
CA VAL A 91 -0.13 6.33 11.30
C VAL A 91 0.83 6.01 10.15
N ALA A 92 1.60 4.94 10.31
CA ALA A 92 2.40 4.36 9.24
C ALA A 92 2.11 2.86 9.11
N ILE A 93 2.36 2.31 7.92
CA ILE A 93 2.39 0.87 7.68
C ILE A 93 3.86 0.46 7.55
N ASN A 94 4.34 -0.41 8.43
CA ASN A 94 5.66 -1.01 8.37
C ASN A 94 5.56 -2.41 7.75
N ALA A 95 6.10 -2.58 6.55
CA ALA A 95 6.06 -3.82 5.79
C ALA A 95 7.37 -4.62 5.80
N GLU A 96 8.33 -4.24 6.66
CA GLU A 96 9.69 -4.81 6.69
C GLU A 96 9.67 -6.33 6.92
N ASP A 97 9.03 -6.79 8.00
CA ASP A 97 8.93 -8.22 8.31
C ASP A 97 7.68 -8.85 7.70
N LEU A 98 6.55 -8.14 7.74
CA LEU A 98 5.24 -8.64 7.34
C LEU A 98 4.63 -7.73 6.28
N GLY A 99 4.28 -8.27 5.11
CA GLY A 99 3.61 -7.48 4.09
C GLY A 99 3.24 -8.24 2.83
N GLY A 100 2.48 -7.57 1.98
CA GLY A 100 2.05 -8.11 0.69
C GLY A 100 3.05 -7.83 -0.44
N LEU A 101 2.73 -8.31 -1.65
CA LEU A 101 3.55 -8.09 -2.86
C LEU A 101 3.88 -6.61 -3.11
N MET A 102 2.95 -5.71 -2.78
CA MET A 102 3.11 -4.26 -3.01
C MET A 102 4.25 -3.64 -2.20
N ARG A 103 4.76 -4.30 -1.15
CA ARG A 103 5.94 -3.83 -0.40
C ARG A 103 7.22 -3.79 -1.24
N LEU A 104 7.24 -4.48 -2.38
CA LEU A 104 8.37 -4.59 -3.30
C LEU A 104 8.23 -3.66 -4.53
N LEU A 105 7.25 -2.76 -4.52
CA LEU A 105 7.18 -1.68 -5.50
C LEU A 105 8.40 -0.78 -5.36
N ASN A 106 9.06 -0.51 -6.49
CA ASN A 106 10.22 0.38 -6.52
C ASN A 106 9.77 1.84 -6.64
N HIS A 107 10.62 2.74 -6.13
CA HIS A 107 10.47 4.17 -6.35
C HIS A 107 10.77 4.52 -7.83
N SER A 108 9.97 5.43 -8.38
CA SER A 108 10.23 6.10 -9.65
C SER A 108 9.87 7.58 -9.52
N CYS A 109 10.69 8.48 -10.07
CA CYS A 109 10.35 9.91 -10.19
C CYS A 109 9.23 10.17 -11.22
N ARG A 110 8.92 9.16 -12.05
CA ARG A 110 7.81 9.16 -13.01
C ARG A 110 7.00 7.88 -12.82
N PRO A 111 6.26 7.76 -11.71
CA PRO A 111 5.48 6.57 -11.44
C PRO A 111 4.28 6.48 -12.40
N VAL A 112 3.87 5.25 -12.71
CA VAL A 112 2.66 4.96 -13.52
C VAL A 112 1.51 4.40 -12.66
N THR A 113 1.67 4.47 -11.34
CA THR A 113 0.71 4.02 -10.33
C THR A 113 0.86 4.89 -9.09
N GLU A 114 -0.17 4.95 -8.25
CA GLU A 114 -0.16 5.75 -7.04
C GLU A 114 -0.80 5.00 -5.86
N PHE A 115 -0.45 5.43 -4.64
CA PHE A 115 -1.13 5.00 -3.44
C PHE A 115 -2.34 5.90 -3.18
N VAL A 116 -3.51 5.28 -3.11
CA VAL A 116 -4.76 5.93 -2.71
C VAL A 116 -5.11 5.47 -1.30
N SER A 117 -5.40 6.41 -0.41
CA SER A 117 -5.96 6.13 0.92
C SER A 117 -7.43 6.52 0.91
N ASP A 118 -8.30 5.63 1.38
CA ASP A 118 -9.69 5.97 1.65
C ASP A 118 -9.74 6.94 2.84
N ARG A 119 -10.43 8.07 2.65
CA ARG A 119 -10.75 9.03 3.72
C ARG A 119 -12.14 8.74 4.26
#